data_AF-A0A1J5HSM2-F1
#
_entry.id   AF-A0A1J5HSM2-F1
#
_cell.length_a   1.000
_cell.length_b   1.000
_cell.length_c   1.000
_cell.angle_alpha   90.00
_cell.angle_beta   90.00
_cell.angle_gamma   90.00
#
_symmetry.space_group_name_H-M   'P 1'
#
loop_
_entity.id
_entity.type
_entity.pdbx_description
1 polymer ?
#
loop_
_entity_poly.entity_id
_entity_poly.type
_entity_poly.pdbx_seq_one_letter_code
_entity_poly.pdbx_strand_id
1 'polypeptide(L)'
;MTRRDKLLARAINNPKGLSFAELQTLLRQAGWTLDHQKGSHQIWYSPKGRRFAIQQAESGTAKGYQVEQFLVQYEVEHEET
;
A
#
# COMPACT_ATOMS: atom_id res chain seq x y z
N MET A 1 -12.14 4.55 16.06
CA MET A 1 -11.56 4.18 14.75
C MET A 1 -10.98 5.43 14.09
N THR A 2 -9.66 5.51 14.00
CA THR A 2 -8.95 6.62 13.37
C THR A 2 -9.17 6.64 11.85
N ARG A 3 -8.77 7.72 11.17
CA ARG A 3 -8.80 7.78 9.69
C ARG A 3 -7.93 6.69 9.06
N ARG A 4 -6.80 6.34 9.71
CA ARG A 4 -5.91 5.24 9.31
C ARG A 4 -6.63 3.90 9.40
N ASP A 5 -7.24 3.60 10.55
CA ASP A 5 -7.95 2.33 10.77
C ASP A 5 -9.07 2.14 9.74
N LYS A 6 -9.83 3.20 9.44
CA LYS A 6 -10.90 3.14 8.43
C LYS A 6 -10.38 2.79 7.04
N LEU A 7 -9.26 3.39 6.63
CA LEU A 7 -8.69 3.12 5.32
C LEU A 7 -8.09 1.71 5.23
N LEU A 8 -7.42 1.26 6.29
CA LEU A 8 -6.88 -0.10 6.39
C LEU A 8 -8.00 -1.14 6.35
N ALA A 9 -9.07 -0.95 7.13
CA ALA A 9 -10.23 -1.84 7.12
C ALA A 9 -10.88 -1.92 5.73
N ARG A 10 -10.96 -0.79 5.00
CA ARG A 10 -11.49 -0.78 3.63
C ARG A 10 -10.58 -1.52 2.65
N ALA A 11 -9.26 -1.44 2.83
CA ALA A 11 -8.30 -2.20 2.03
C ALA A 11 -8.44 -3.70 2.26
N ILE A 12 -8.60 -4.13 3.52
CA ILE A 12 -8.81 -5.53 3.89
C ILE A 12 -10.13 -6.05 3.29
N ASN A 13 -11.22 -5.29 3.42
CA ASN A 13 -12.54 -5.71 2.97
C ASN A 13 -12.73 -5.64 1.45
N ASN A 14 -12.06 -4.70 0.78
CA ASN A 14 -12.15 -4.51 -0.68
C ASN A 14 -10.81 -4.05 -1.28
N PRO A 15 -9.84 -4.97 -1.45
CA PRO A 15 -8.51 -4.63 -1.94
C PRO A 15 -8.51 -4.10 -3.38
N LYS A 16 -9.54 -4.42 -4.18
CA LYS A 16 -9.69 -3.96 -5.57
C LYS A 16 -10.33 -2.56 -5.67
N GLY A 17 -10.85 -2.01 -4.57
CA GLY A 17 -11.61 -0.76 -4.55
C GLY A 17 -10.83 0.48 -4.14
N LEU A 18 -9.51 0.40 -4.01
CA LEU A 18 -8.69 1.53 -3.57
C LEU A 18 -8.21 2.37 -4.76
N SER A 19 -8.23 3.69 -4.59
CA SER A 19 -7.49 4.58 -5.48
C SER A 19 -5.97 4.38 -5.31
N PHE A 20 -5.18 4.77 -6.32
CA PHE A 20 -3.73 4.69 -6.21
C PHE A 20 -3.18 5.58 -5.08
N ALA A 21 -3.77 6.77 -4.89
CA ALA A 21 -3.42 7.69 -3.81
C ALA A 21 -3.69 7.12 -2.41
N GLU A 22 -4.73 6.29 -2.28
CA GLU A 22 -5.06 5.63 -1.02
C GLU A 22 -4.08 4.51 -0.69
N LEU A 23 -3.62 3.73 -1.68
CA LEU A 23 -2.53 2.78 -1.48
C LEU A 23 -1.25 3.49 -1.03
N GLN A 24 -0.88 4.62 -1.66
CA GLN A 24 0.26 5.42 -1.23
C GLN A 24 0.09 5.98 0.19
N THR A 25 -1.13 6.35 0.57
CA THR A 25 -1.43 6.82 1.93
C THR A 25 -1.22 5.69 2.94
N LEU A 26 -1.68 4.47 2.64
CA LEU A 26 -1.45 3.30 3.49
C LEU A 26 0.03 2.98 3.64
N LEU A 27 0.80 3.00 2.55
CA LEU A 27 2.25 2.78 2.57
C LEU A 27 2.94 3.78 3.51
N ARG A 28 2.71 5.08 3.34
CA ARG A 28 3.30 6.11 4.21
C ARG A 28 2.91 5.94 5.68
N GLN A 29 1.63 5.70 5.94
CA GLN A 29 1.16 5.51 7.31
C GLN A 29 1.70 4.22 7.95
N ALA A 30 2.02 3.20 7.14
CA ALA A 30 2.67 1.97 7.56
C ALA A 30 4.21 2.09 7.63
N GLY A 31 4.77 3.29 7.50
CA GLY A 31 6.20 3.54 7.62
C GLY A 31 7.03 3.15 6.40
N TRP A 32 6.39 2.84 5.26
CA TRP A 32 7.12 2.58 4.03
C TRP A 32 7.75 3.86 3.49
N THR A 33 8.96 3.73 2.96
CA THR A 33 9.73 4.84 2.39
C THR A 33 9.69 4.78 0.87
N LEU A 34 9.37 5.90 0.22
CA LEU A 34 9.45 6.05 -1.24
C LEU A 34 10.92 6.28 -1.62
N ASP A 35 11.44 5.42 -2.50
CA ASP A 35 12.83 5.48 -2.97
C ASP A 35 12.94 6.19 -4.33
N HIS A 36 12.12 5.76 -5.31
CA HIS A 36 12.18 6.30 -6.66
C HIS A 36 10.80 6.44 -7.28
N GLN A 37 10.63 7.44 -8.14
CA GLN A 37 9.42 7.64 -8.94
C GLN A 37 9.76 8.09 -10.37
N LYS A 38 9.12 7.45 -11.36
CA LYS A 38 9.11 7.88 -12.76
C LYS A 38 7.69 7.75 -13.33
N GLY A 39 7.05 8.88 -13.59
CA GLY A 39 5.62 8.89 -13.90
C GLY A 39 4.81 8.30 -12.75
N SER A 40 3.90 7.37 -13.05
CA SER A 40 3.09 6.65 -12.05
C SER A 40 3.77 5.42 -11.43
N HIS A 41 4.95 5.03 -11.93
CA HIS A 41 5.73 3.93 -11.34
C HIS A 41 6.48 4.43 -10.11
N GLN A 42 6.35 3.71 -9.00
CA GLN A 42 7.03 4.02 -7.75
C GLN A 42 7.68 2.78 -7.16
N ILE A 43 8.85 2.96 -6.54
CA ILE A 43 9.55 1.94 -5.75
C ILE A 43 9.50 2.36 -4.29
N TRP A 44 9.02 1.47 -3.44
CA TRP A 44 8.91 1.65 -2.00
C TRP A 44 9.69 0.57 -1.26
N TYR A 45 10.14 0.88 -0.04
CA TYR A 45 10.71 -0.09 0.89
C TYR A 45 9.90 -0.11 2.18
N SER A 46 9.59 -1.31 2.67
CA SER A 46 8.94 -1.49 3.97
C SER A 46 9.90 -1.15 5.12
N PRO A 47 9.39 -0.94 6.35
CA PRO A 47 10.23 -0.80 7.54
C PRO A 47 11.27 -1.92 7.72
N LYS A 48 10.96 -3.16 7.30
CA LYS A 48 11.89 -4.29 7.33
C LYS A 48 12.68 -4.49 6.03
N GLY A 49 12.67 -3.52 5.12
CA GLY A 49 13.51 -3.49 3.91
C GLY A 49 12.95 -4.23 2.70
N ARG A 50 11.67 -4.66 2.70
CA ARG A 50 11.08 -5.30 1.52
C ARG A 50 10.84 -4.28 0.41
N ARG A 51 11.44 -4.51 -0.75
CA ARG A 51 11.19 -3.72 -1.96
C ARG A 51 9.81 -4.01 -2.55
N PHE A 52 9.07 -2.97 -2.91
CA PHE A 52 7.75 -3.05 -3.51
C PHE A 52 7.57 -2.02 -4.63
N ALA A 53 7.30 -2.51 -5.84
CA ALA A 53 7.04 -1.66 -7.00
C ALA A 53 5.53 -1.54 -7.24
N ILE A 54 5.02 -0.31 -7.28
CA ILE A 54 3.61 -0.03 -7.57
C ILE A 54 3.45 0.82 -8.82
N GLN A 55 2.27 0.73 -9.42
CA GLN A 55 1.89 1.49 -10.62
C GLN A 55 0.38 1.67 -10.65
N GLN A 56 -0.07 2.88 -10.94
CA GLN A 56 -1.48 3.20 -11.15
C GLN A 56 -2.08 2.39 -12.32
N ALA A 57 -3.33 1.96 -12.19
CA ALA A 57 -4.12 1.41 -13.29
C ALA A 57 -4.62 2.53 -14.22
N GLU A 58 -5.04 2.20 -15.45
CA GLU A 58 -5.58 3.19 -16.41
C GLU A 58 -6.78 3.97 -15.85
N SER A 59 -7.59 3.33 -15.01
CA SER A 59 -8.74 3.93 -14.30
C SER A 59 -8.35 4.89 -13.17
N GLY A 60 -7.06 5.05 -12.89
CA GLY A 60 -6.57 5.84 -11.75
C GLY A 60 -6.56 5.09 -10.41
N THR A 61 -7.06 3.86 -10.36
CA THR A 61 -7.10 3.02 -9.16
C THR A 61 -5.76 2.35 -8.88
N ALA A 62 -5.59 1.86 -7.65
CA ALA A 62 -4.55 0.87 -7.38
C ALA A 62 -4.90 -0.43 -8.13
N LYS A 63 -3.88 -1.17 -8.56
CA LYS A 63 -4.11 -2.53 -9.03
C LYS A 63 -4.40 -3.40 -7.79
N GLY A 64 -5.50 -4.15 -7.79
CA GLY A 64 -5.95 -4.88 -6.60
C GLY A 64 -4.87 -5.79 -5.99
N TYR A 65 -4.10 -6.48 -6.83
CA TYR A 65 -2.99 -7.32 -6.37
C TYR A 65 -1.89 -6.54 -5.63
N GLN A 66 -1.70 -5.24 -5.93
CA GLN A 66 -0.74 -4.41 -5.20
C GLN A 66 -1.24 -4.11 -3.79
N VAL A 67 -2.55 -3.93 -3.62
CA VAL A 67 -3.15 -3.77 -2.30
C VAL A 67 -3.04 -5.08 -1.52
N GLU A 68 -3.31 -6.23 -2.14
CA GLU A 68 -3.11 -7.55 -1.54
C GLU A 68 -1.65 -7.78 -1.12
N GLN A 69 -0.68 -7.45 -1.98
CA GLN A 69 0.76 -7.56 -1.67
C GLN A 69 1.22 -6.66 -0.52
N PHE A 70 0.62 -5.48 -0.39
CA PHE A 70 0.82 -4.59 0.75
C PHE A 70 0.26 -5.23 2.03
N LEU A 71 -0.99 -5.73 2.00
CA LEU A 71 -1.64 -6.31 3.18
C LEU A 71 -0.90 -7.53 3.71
N VAL A 72 -0.47 -8.44 2.84
CA VAL A 72 0.34 -9.61 3.23
C VAL A 72 1.61 -9.18 3.95
N GLN A 73 2.32 -8.17 3.42
CA GLN A 73 3.54 -7.70 4.08
C GLN A 73 3.23 -6.97 5.39
N TYR A 74 2.15 -6.20 5.41
CA TYR A 74 1.73 -5.47 6.59
C TYR A 74 1.43 -6.41 7.76
N GLU A 75 0.71 -7.50 7.49
CA GLU A 75 0.44 -8.58 8.45
C GLU A 75 1.73 -9.21 8.97
N VAL A 76 2.61 -9.68 8.09
CA VAL A 76 3.92 -10.26 8.46
C VAL A 76 4.75 -9.30 9.34
N GLU A 77 4.72 -8.00 9.06
CA GLU A 77 5.51 -7.04 9.82
C GLU A 77 4.90 -6.65 11.17
N HIS A 78 3.59 -6.82 11.36
CA HIS A 78 2.86 -6.43 12.57
C HIS A 78 2.44 -7.61 13.46
N GLU A 79 2.45 -8.86 12.97
CA GLU A 79 2.28 -10.06 13.80
C GLU A 79 3.53 -10.40 14.63
N GLU A 80 4.71 -9.87 14.27
CA GLU A 80 5.96 -10.03 15.02
C GLU A 80 6.11 -9.05 16.21
N THR A 81 5.00 -8.46 16.70
CA THR A 81 4.97 -7.50 17.83
C THR A 81 4.03 -7.97 18.92
#